data_AF-A0A495ER40-F1
#
_entry.id   AF-A0A495ER40-F1
#
_cell.length_a   1.000
_cell.length_b   1.000
_cell.length_c   1.000
_cell.angle_alpha   90.00
_cell.angle_beta   90.00
_cell.angle_gamma   90.00
#
_symmetry.space_group_name_H-M   'P 1'
#
loop_
_entity.id
_entity.type
_entity.pdbx_description
1 polymer ?
#
loop_
_entity_poly.entity_id
_entity_poly.type
_entity_poly.pdbx_seq_one_letter_code
_entity_poly.pdbx_strand_id
1 'polypeptide(L)' 'MGIVTRAVKAFMDKTDKLKVLFGPANRGDTAAPVVHQHDDFEHASEDDLAGFEVETDSHGHHYAVRKTDLWKEEI' A
#
# COMPACT_ATOMS: atom_id res chain seq x y z
N MET A 1 16.26 31.89 23.77
CA MET A 1 15.39 30.73 23.48
C MET A 1 13.95 31.22 23.43
N GLY A 2 13.40 31.42 22.22
CA GLY A 2 12.07 32.01 22.01
C GLY A 2 10.92 31.09 22.41
N ILE A 3 9.72 31.66 22.57
CA ILE A 3 8.49 30.95 22.97
C ILE A 3 8.20 29.76 22.04
N VAL A 4 8.40 29.95 20.73
CA VAL A 4 8.21 28.90 19.71
C VAL A 4 9.11 27.69 19.98
N THR A 5 10.38 27.91 20.30
CA THR A 5 11.33 26.82 20.59
C THR A 5 10.92 26.01 21.83
N ARG A 6 10.32 26.66 22.83
CA ARG A 6 9.81 25.98 24.04
C ARG A 6 8.57 25.14 23.74
N ALA A 7 7.64 25.66 22.93
CA ALA A 7 6.43 24.94 22.53
C ALA A 7 6.76 23.68 21.71
N VAL A 8 7.66 23.81 20.72
CA VAL A 8 8.13 22.68 19.90
C VAL A 8 8.81 21.62 20.78
N LYS A 9 9.68 22.04 21.70
CA LYS A 9 10.34 21.11 22.63
C LYS A 9 9.33 20.35 23.49
N ALA A 10 8.37 21.06 24.08
CA ALA A 10 7.34 20.44 24.93
C ALA A 10 6.45 19.46 24.16
N PHE A 11 6.14 19.76 22.90
CA PHE A 11 5.42 18.83 22.02
C PHE A 11 6.25 17.57 21.75
N MET A 12 7.50 17.73 21.32
CA MET A 12 8.41 16.61 21.02
C MET A 12 8.63 15.71 22.23
N ASP A 13 8.84 16.29 23.42
CA ASP A 13 9.01 15.54 24.68
C ASP A 13 7.76 14.72 25.06
N LYS A 14 6.56 15.23 24.75
CA LYS A 14 5.30 14.50 24.99
C LYS A 14 5.12 13.35 24.00
N THR A 15 5.35 13.60 22.72
CA THR A 15 5.21 12.57 21.67
C THR A 15 6.26 11.48 21.78
N ASP A 16 7.45 11.78 22.30
CA ASP A 16 8.53 10.79 22.50
C ASP A 16 8.13 9.65 23.44
N LYS A 17 7.16 9.86 24.35
CA LYS A 17 6.65 8.80 25.24
C LYS A 17 5.81 7.75 24.51
N LEU A 18 5.23 8.10 23.36
CA LEU A 18 4.41 7.17 22.57
C LEU A 18 5.22 5.99 22.03
N LYS A 19 6.55 6.12 21.91
CA LYS A 19 7.45 5.03 21.50
C LYS A 19 7.44 3.82 22.43
N VAL A 20 6.99 3.99 23.68
CA VAL A 20 6.86 2.87 24.64
C VAL A 20 5.72 1.93 24.24
N LEU A 21 4.67 2.46 23.62
CA LEU A 21 3.52 1.67 23.17
C LEU A 21 3.65 1.23 21.70
N PHE A 22 4.13 2.13 20.84
CA PHE A 22 4.18 1.90 19.39
C PHE A 22 5.56 1.46 18.87
N GLY A 23 6.56 1.38 19.75
CA GLY A 23 7.95 1.17 19.36
C GLY A 23 8.65 2.45 18.87
N PRO A 24 9.98 2.40 18.67
CA PRO A 24 10.73 3.53 18.15
C PRO A 24 10.23 3.93 16.76
N ALA A 25 10.10 5.24 16.52
CA ALA A 25 9.80 5.74 15.18
C ALA A 25 10.88 5.24 14.20
N ASN A 26 10.45 4.61 13.11
CA ASN A 26 11.35 4.07 12.11
C ASN A 26 12.03 5.24 11.39
N ARG A 27 13.26 5.57 11.82
CA ARG A 27 14.10 6.59 11.18
C ARG A 27 14.85 5.94 10.03
N GLY A 28 14.11 5.56 8.99
CA GLY A 28 14.70 5.17 7.72
C GLY A 28 15.38 6.35 7.06
N ASP A 29 16.36 6.09 6.19
CA ASP A 29 16.89 7.12 5.30
C ASP A 29 15.78 7.58 4.36
N THR A 30 15.32 8.82 4.54
CA THR A 30 14.27 9.43 3.72
C THR A 30 14.69 9.63 2.26
N ALA A 31 15.99 9.53 1.96
CA ALA A 31 16.53 9.60 0.61
C ALA A 31 16.70 8.21 -0.02
N ALA A 32 16.57 7.13 0.76
CA ALA A 32 16.63 5.78 0.22
C ALA A 32 15.36 5.49 -0.61
N PRO A 33 15.51 4.81 -1.77
CA PRO A 33 14.36 4.41 -2.56
C PRO A 33 13.49 3.41 -1.77
N VAL A 34 12.18 3.55 -1.89
CA VAL A 34 11.24 2.56 -1.37
C VAL A 34 11.37 1.30 -2.22
N VAL A 35 11.92 0.24 -1.65
CA VAL A 35 12.04 -1.07 -2.32
C VAL A 35 10.83 -1.90 -1.92
N HIS A 36 9.89 -2.08 -2.85
CA HIS A 36 8.84 -3.07 -2.74
C HIS A 36 9.46 -4.44 -3.01
N GLN A 37 9.69 -5.22 -1.95
CA GLN A 37 10.09 -6.62 -2.09
C GLN A 37 8.82 -7.45 -2.15
N HIS A 38 8.60 -8.12 -3.27
CA HIS A 38 7.51 -9.07 -3.39
C HIS A 38 7.78 -10.28 -2.51
N ASP A 39 6.82 -10.59 -1.63
CA ASP A 39 6.82 -11.85 -0.91
C ASP A 39 6.09 -12.94 -1.71
N ASP A 40 6.11 -14.17 -1.19
CA ASP A 40 5.47 -15.31 -1.86
C ASP A 40 3.96 -15.11 -2.05
N PHE A 41 3.30 -14.32 -1.19
CA PHE A 41 1.87 -14.03 -1.30
C PHE A 41 1.58 -13.03 -2.41
N GLU A 42 2.40 -11.99 -2.55
CA GLU A 42 2.29 -11.04 -3.66
C GLU A 42 2.47 -11.75 -5.01
N HIS A 43 3.46 -12.63 -5.14
CA HIS A 43 3.67 -13.39 -6.37
C HIS A 43 2.50 -14.34 -6.68
N ALA A 44 2.00 -15.07 -5.67
CA ALA A 44 0.83 -15.93 -5.83
C ALA A 44 -0.43 -15.15 -6.25
N SER A 45 -0.58 -13.91 -5.75
CA SER A 45 -1.67 -13.02 -6.16
C SER A 45 -1.54 -12.57 -7.62
N GLU A 46 -0.32 -12.28 -8.09
CA GLU A 46 -0.07 -11.93 -9.49
C GLU A 46 -0.42 -13.09 -10.44
N ASP A 47 -0.04 -14.31 -10.07
CA ASP A 47 -0.34 -15.52 -10.85
C ASP A 47 -1.86 -15.78 -10.96
N ASP A 48 -2.62 -15.61 -9.88
CA ASP A 48 -4.09 -15.75 -9.93
C ASP A 48 -4.73 -14.64 -10.79
N LEU A 49 -4.25 -13.40 -10.66
CA LEU A 49 -4.75 -12.25 -11.43
C LEU A 49 -4.44 -12.36 -12.94
N ALA A 50 -3.34 -13.01 -13.33
CA ALA A 50 -2.97 -13.21 -14.74
C ALA A 50 -4.03 -13.98 -15.55
N GLY A 51 -4.89 -14.75 -14.87
CA GLY A 51 -6.01 -15.48 -15.46
C GLY A 51 -7.24 -14.64 -15.82
N PHE A 52 -7.27 -13.36 -15.46
CA PHE A 52 -8.39 -12.47 -15.71
C PHE A 52 -8.13 -11.47 -16.84
N GLU A 53 -9.21 -10.98 -17.43
CA GLU A 53 -9.26 -9.87 -18.37
C GLU A 53 -10.27 -8.84 -17.87
N VAL A 54 -10.04 -7.55 -18.16
CA VAL A 54 -10.95 -6.48 -17.74
C VAL A 54 -11.89 -6.17 -18.89
N GLU A 55 -13.18 -6.37 -18.66
CA GLU A 55 -14.23 -5.98 -19.60
C GLU A 55 -14.91 -4.69 -19.16
N THR A 56 -15.42 -3.95 -20.15
CA THR A 56 -16.17 -2.72 -19.94
C THR A 56 -17.54 -2.83 -20.59
N ASP A 57 -18.61 -2.64 -19.82
CA ASP A 57 -19.96 -2.69 -20.35
C ASP A 57 -20.36 -1.37 -21.06
N SER A 58 -21.55 -1.35 -21.67
CA SER A 58 -22.09 -0.17 -22.36
C SER A 58 -22.40 1.03 -21.45
N HIS A 59 -22.42 0.82 -20.13
CA HIS A 59 -22.61 1.87 -19.13
C HIS A 59 -21.26 2.37 -18.56
N GLY A 60 -20.14 1.77 -18.97
CA GLY A 60 -18.79 2.14 -18.52
C GLY A 60 -18.36 1.47 -17.22
N HIS A 61 -19.04 0.41 -16.78
CA HIS A 61 -18.59 -0.35 -15.61
C HIS A 61 -17.47 -1.34 -15.99
N HIS A 62 -16.49 -1.52 -15.10
CA HIS A 62 -15.35 -2.41 -15.32
C HIS A 62 -15.41 -3.64 -14.41
N TYR A 63 -15.27 -4.82 -14.99
CA TYR A 63 -15.28 -6.08 -14.26
C TYR A 63 -14.15 -7.01 -14.72
N ALA A 64 -13.63 -7.80 -13.80
CA ALA A 64 -12.67 -8.85 -14.12
C ALA A 64 -13.41 -10.13 -14.52
N VAL A 65 -13.13 -10.63 -15.71
CA VAL A 65 -13.70 -11.87 -16.26
C VAL A 65 -12.59 -12.89 -16.41
N ARG A 66 -12.84 -14.16 -16.06
CA ARG A 66 -11.84 -15.23 -16.24
C ARG A 66 -11.70 -15.50 -17.73
N LYS A 67 -10.47 -15.52 -18.23
CA LYS A 67 -10.17 -15.82 -19.64
C LYS A 67 -10.78 -17.13 -20.12
N THR A 68 -10.92 -18.13 -19.24
CA THR A 68 -11.53 -19.43 -19.58
C THR A 68 -13.03 -19.39 -19.88
N ASP A 69 -13.72 -18.35 -19.42
CA ASP A 69 -15.17 -18.23 -19.57
C ASP A 69 -15.54 -17.48 -20.86
N LEU A 70 -14.67 -16.59 -21.34
CA LEU A 70 -14.86 -15.86 -22.61
C LEU A 70 -14.98 -16.79 -23.83
N TRP A 71 -14.20 -17.88 -23.85
CA TRP A 71 -14.10 -18.79 -25.01
C TRP A 71 -15.27 -19.78 -25.06
N LYS A 72 -16.08 -19.86 -23.99
CA LYS A 72 -17.27 -20.70 -23.95
C LYS A 72 -18.49 -20.01 -24.53
N GLU A 73 -18.50 -18.68 -24.59
CA GLU A 73 -19.63 -17.91 -25.14
C GLU A 73 -19.55 -17.75 -26.67
N GLU A 74 -18.40 -18.05 -27.30
CA GLU A 74 -18.22 -18.01 -28.76
C GLU A 74 -18.64 -19.30 -29.53
N ILE A 75 -19.26 -20.29 -28.87
CA ILE A 75 -19.72 -21.57 -29.48
C ILE A 75 -21.24 -21.67 -29.56
#